data_AF-A0A848KEY8-F1
#
_entry.id   AF-A0A848KEY8-F1
#
_cell.length_a   1.000
_cell.length_b   1.000
_cell.length_c   1.000
_cell.angle_alpha   90.00
_cell.angle_beta   90.00
_cell.angle_gamma   90.00
#
_symmetry.space_group_name_H-M   'P 1'
#
loop_
_entity.id
_entity.type
_entity.pdbx_description
1 polymer ?
#
loop_
_entity_poly.entity_id
_entity_poly.type
_entity_poly.pdbx_seq_one_letter_code
_entity_poly.pdbx_strand_id
1 'polypeptide(L)'
;MSRLWLVVAGLSAALVVSGCSSDDTAPASSSSAPGAPAEESSSAVEPIGTSDCVDLTSANLGLLVATTKEDAQKAADTLLKYNPPAKAKAGIEHFVGTGGTQLTDPDYDKNNEAVTSWVRQLCPPS
;
A
#
# COMPACT_ATOMS: atom_id res chain seq x y z
N MET A 1 3.95 46.40 -17.06
CA MET A 1 2.70 46.83 -16.40
C MET A 1 2.36 45.79 -15.35
N SER A 2 2.59 46.11 -14.08
CA SER A 2 2.24 45.26 -12.92
C SER A 2 0.77 45.44 -12.51
N ARG A 3 0.18 44.38 -11.95
CA ARG A 3 -1.00 44.27 -11.03
C ARG A 3 -1.34 42.76 -11.00
N LEU A 4 -1.04 41.90 -10.02
CA LEU A 4 -1.13 41.85 -8.55
C LEU A 4 -2.56 41.79 -7.97
N TRP A 5 -2.81 40.69 -7.23
CA TRP A 5 -3.91 40.29 -6.31
C TRP A 5 -5.12 39.56 -6.95
N LEU A 6 -5.66 38.47 -6.39
CA LEU A 6 -5.97 38.21 -4.97
C LEU A 6 -5.69 36.78 -4.48
N VAL A 7 -5.22 36.72 -3.24
CA VAL A 7 -5.08 35.54 -2.36
C VAL A 7 -6.43 35.31 -1.64
N VAL A 8 -6.92 34.07 -1.63
CA VAL A 8 -8.07 33.66 -0.79
C VAL A 8 -7.53 32.98 0.47
N ALA A 9 -7.83 33.56 1.62
CA ALA A 9 -7.61 32.99 2.95
C ALA A 9 -8.83 32.12 3.35
N GLY A 10 -8.59 31.02 4.08
CA GLY A 10 -9.66 30.15 4.59
C GLY A 10 -9.22 29.26 5.75
N LEU A 11 -9.35 29.80 6.96
CA LEU A 11 -9.52 29.22 8.31
C LEU A 11 -8.94 27.83 8.69
N SER A 12 -8.11 27.87 9.74
CA SER A 12 -7.66 26.75 10.58
C SER A 12 -8.77 26.13 11.44
N ALA A 13 -8.66 24.83 11.72
CA ALA A 13 -9.19 24.22 12.95
C ALA A 13 -8.27 23.08 13.42
N ALA A 14 -7.62 23.29 14.57
CA ALA A 14 -6.84 22.29 15.28
C ALA A 14 -7.73 21.53 16.26
N LEU A 15 -7.65 20.20 16.27
CA LEU A 15 -8.19 19.36 17.33
C LEU A 15 -7.04 18.56 17.93
N VAL A 16 -6.62 18.97 19.12
CA VAL A 16 -5.72 18.22 20.00
C VAL A 16 -6.54 17.10 20.67
N VAL A 17 -6.07 15.86 20.59
CA VAL A 17 -6.58 14.78 21.43
C VAL A 17 -5.48 14.35 22.41
N SER A 18 -5.91 14.22 23.65
CA SER A 18 -5.21 14.02 24.91
C SER A 18 -4.50 12.67 25.01
N GLY A 19 -3.43 12.62 25.80
CA GLY A 19 -2.66 11.41 26.09
C GLY A 19 -3.26 10.51 27.19
N CYS A 20 -2.60 9.37 27.39
CA CYS A 20 -2.57 8.62 28.65
C CYS A 20 -1.24 7.85 28.75
N SER A 21 -0.51 8.05 29.85
CA SER A 21 0.78 7.43 30.18
C SER A 21 0.65 5.97 30.60
N SER A 22 1.74 5.20 30.44
CA SER A 22 2.25 4.30 31.48
C SER A 22 3.75 4.04 31.26
N ASP A 23 4.54 4.35 32.29
CA ASP A 23 5.94 4.01 32.53
C ASP A 23 6.20 2.50 32.42
N ASP A 24 7.37 2.07 31.92
CA ASP A 24 8.23 1.09 32.62
C ASP A 24 9.64 0.92 31.97
N THR A 25 10.67 1.21 32.78
CA THR A 25 11.98 0.52 32.94
C THR A 25 12.91 0.25 31.74
N ALA A 26 14.13 0.82 31.82
CA ALA A 26 15.36 0.29 31.20
C ALA A 26 16.07 -0.67 32.18
N PRO A 27 16.84 -1.69 31.73
CA PRO A 27 18.24 -1.44 31.37
C PRO A 27 18.83 -2.33 30.24
N ALA A 28 20.06 -1.98 29.87
CA ALA A 28 20.90 -2.50 28.78
C ALA A 28 21.37 -3.97 28.92
N SER A 29 21.77 -4.60 27.80
CA SER A 29 23.13 -5.14 27.57
C SER A 29 23.28 -5.89 26.23
N SER A 30 24.45 -5.74 25.63
CA SER A 30 24.94 -6.36 24.39
C SER A 30 25.18 -7.88 24.48
N SER A 31 25.04 -8.60 23.36
CA SER A 31 26.12 -9.37 22.68
C SER A 31 25.61 -10.51 21.76
N SER A 32 26.05 -10.42 20.49
CA SER A 32 26.54 -11.44 19.54
C SER A 32 26.02 -12.90 19.49
N ALA A 33 25.41 -13.23 18.34
CA ALA A 33 25.57 -14.39 17.40
C ALA A 33 25.45 -15.85 17.94
N PRO A 34 25.18 -16.90 17.11
CA PRO A 34 25.11 -17.00 15.64
C PRO A 34 23.81 -17.67 15.10
N GLY A 35 23.69 -17.76 13.76
CA GLY A 35 22.47 -18.10 13.03
C GLY A 35 22.02 -19.57 13.02
N ALA A 36 20.82 -19.74 12.45
CA ALA A 36 20.23 -20.99 11.98
C ALA A 36 19.23 -20.63 10.85
N PRO A 37 18.88 -21.57 9.95
CA PRO A 37 18.63 -21.31 8.54
C PRO A 37 17.31 -20.59 8.28
N ALA A 38 17.25 -19.95 7.11
CA ALA A 38 16.00 -19.49 6.52
C ALA A 38 15.08 -20.70 6.32
N GLU A 39 14.11 -20.85 7.22
CA GLU A 39 12.92 -21.60 6.89
C GLU A 39 12.15 -20.78 5.85
N GLU A 40 12.15 -21.30 4.63
CA GLU A 40 11.19 -20.93 3.61
C GLU A 40 9.81 -21.32 4.16
N SER A 41 9.24 -20.41 4.96
CA SER A 41 7.87 -20.50 5.44
C SER A 41 6.99 -20.39 4.21
N SER A 42 6.61 -21.54 3.66
CA SER A 42 5.39 -21.66 2.85
C SER A 42 4.21 -21.43 3.79
N SER A 43 4.05 -20.19 4.25
CA SER A 43 2.82 -19.73 4.87
C SER A 43 1.80 -19.70 3.75
N ALA A 44 0.86 -20.64 3.78
CA ALA A 44 -0.38 -20.50 3.04
C ALA A 44 -0.95 -19.12 3.36
N VAL A 45 -1.19 -18.33 2.32
CA VAL A 45 -1.76 -16.99 2.46
C VAL A 45 -3.19 -17.17 2.99
N GLU A 46 -3.43 -16.80 4.24
CA GLU A 46 -4.75 -16.90 4.84
C GLU A 46 -5.68 -15.81 4.27
N PRO A 47 -6.96 -16.12 4.01
CA PRO A 47 -7.94 -15.11 3.62
C PRO A 47 -8.07 -14.01 4.69
N ILE A 48 -8.19 -12.76 4.25
CA ILE A 48 -8.36 -11.62 5.16
C ILE A 48 -9.82 -11.38 5.49
N GLY A 49 -10.09 -10.51 6.47
CA GLY A 49 -11.46 -10.16 6.87
C GLY A 49 -12.25 -9.53 5.71
N THR A 50 -13.58 -9.67 5.72
CA THR A 50 -14.44 -9.17 4.64
C THR A 50 -14.28 -7.66 4.38
N SER A 51 -14.16 -6.84 5.43
CA SER A 51 -13.92 -5.39 5.29
C SER A 51 -12.58 -5.12 4.60
N ASP A 52 -11.53 -5.82 5.03
CA ASP A 52 -10.19 -5.67 4.47
C ASP A 52 -10.15 -6.12 3.02
N CYS A 53 -10.95 -7.13 2.66
CA CYS A 53 -11.14 -7.54 1.28
C CYS A 53 -11.82 -6.49 0.43
N VAL A 54 -12.81 -5.78 0.95
CA VAL A 54 -13.44 -4.66 0.23
C VAL A 54 -12.40 -3.57 -0.02
N ASP A 55 -11.59 -3.23 0.97
CA ASP A 55 -10.55 -2.20 0.83
C ASP A 55 -9.47 -2.62 -0.18
N LEU A 56 -8.97 -3.86 -0.08
CA LEU A 56 -7.95 -4.41 -0.97
C LEU A 56 -8.45 -4.51 -2.42
N THR A 57 -9.66 -5.03 -2.64
CA THR A 57 -10.25 -5.15 -3.97
C THR A 57 -10.58 -3.78 -4.57
N SER A 58 -11.08 -2.85 -3.77
CA SER A 58 -11.34 -1.46 -4.20
C SER A 58 -10.05 -0.74 -4.58
N ALA A 59 -8.96 -0.94 -3.83
CA ALA A 59 -7.66 -0.39 -4.17
C ALA A 59 -7.10 -1.01 -5.46
N ASN A 60 -7.25 -2.32 -5.66
CA ASN A 60 -6.85 -2.97 -6.92
C ASN A 60 -7.63 -2.41 -8.12
N LEU A 61 -8.95 -2.23 -7.99
CA LEU A 61 -9.76 -1.56 -9.01
C LEU A 61 -9.33 -0.12 -9.22
N GLY A 62 -9.02 0.62 -8.14
CA GLY A 62 -8.50 1.97 -8.19
C GLY A 62 -7.20 2.07 -9.00
N LEU A 63 -6.28 1.14 -8.81
CA LEU A 63 -5.04 1.06 -9.59
C LEU A 63 -5.33 0.72 -11.07
N LEU A 64 -6.37 -0.08 -11.33
CA LEU A 64 -6.80 -0.47 -12.66
C LEU A 64 -7.48 0.65 -13.47
N VAL A 65 -8.05 1.63 -12.79
CA VAL A 65 -8.78 2.76 -13.42
C VAL A 65 -8.09 4.11 -13.25
N ALA A 66 -6.96 4.13 -12.51
CA ALA A 66 -6.16 5.33 -12.33
C ALA A 66 -5.68 5.87 -13.68
N THR A 67 -5.82 7.17 -13.89
CA THR A 67 -5.33 7.89 -15.07
C THR A 67 -4.27 8.93 -14.72
N THR A 68 -3.98 9.07 -13.42
CA THR A 68 -2.96 9.96 -12.88
C THR A 68 -2.05 9.20 -11.93
N LYS A 69 -0.82 9.71 -11.77
CA LYS A 69 0.14 9.13 -10.84
C LYS A 69 -0.33 9.26 -9.39
N GLU A 70 -0.99 10.34 -9.04
CA GLU A 70 -1.55 10.58 -7.72
C GLU A 70 -2.63 9.55 -7.36
N ASP A 71 -3.55 9.26 -8.29
CA ASP A 71 -4.58 8.25 -8.07
C ASP A 71 -3.99 6.84 -7.99
N ALA A 72 -3.03 6.51 -8.86
CA ALA A 72 -2.31 5.25 -8.82
C ALA A 72 -1.55 5.08 -7.50
N GLN A 73 -0.89 6.14 -7.01
CA GLN A 73 -0.19 6.13 -5.73
C GLN A 73 -1.14 5.88 -4.57
N LYS A 74 -2.31 6.55 -4.54
CA LYS A 74 -3.31 6.36 -3.49
C LYS A 74 -3.81 4.91 -3.44
N ALA A 75 -4.02 4.29 -4.59
CA ALA A 75 -4.39 2.88 -4.69
C ALA A 75 -3.24 1.98 -4.20
N ALA A 76 -2.02 2.24 -4.66
CA ALA A 76 -0.83 1.52 -4.25
C ALA A 76 -0.58 1.59 -2.75
N ASP A 77 -0.73 2.76 -2.11
CA ASP A 77 -0.57 2.93 -0.67
C ASP A 77 -1.50 2.01 0.14
N THR A 78 -2.71 1.75 -0.36
CA THR A 78 -3.62 0.79 0.27
C THR A 78 -3.16 -0.65 0.03
N LEU A 79 -2.81 -1.01 -1.22
CA LEU A 79 -2.35 -2.37 -1.55
C LEU A 79 -1.08 -2.74 -0.77
N LEU A 80 -0.12 -1.82 -0.66
CA LEU A 80 1.16 -2.07 0.00
C LEU A 80 1.04 -2.29 1.53
N LYS A 81 -0.05 -1.83 2.17
CA LYS A 81 -0.32 -2.10 3.60
C LYS A 81 -0.54 -3.59 3.89
N TYR A 82 -0.99 -4.36 2.91
CA TYR A 82 -1.24 -5.80 3.04
C TYR A 82 -0.01 -6.65 2.72
N ASN A 83 1.18 -6.03 2.70
CA ASN A 83 2.47 -6.70 2.50
C ASN A 83 2.50 -7.64 1.28
N PRO A 84 2.24 -7.13 0.06
CA PRO A 84 2.22 -7.95 -1.13
C PRO A 84 3.54 -8.70 -1.35
N PRO A 85 3.49 -9.93 -1.90
CA PRO A 85 4.70 -10.64 -2.29
C PRO A 85 5.47 -9.85 -3.36
N ALA A 86 6.77 -10.09 -3.46
CA ALA A 86 7.69 -9.29 -4.29
C ALA A 86 7.19 -9.05 -5.73
N LYS A 87 6.58 -10.07 -6.36
CA LYS A 87 6.01 -9.95 -7.72
C LYS A 87 4.82 -8.99 -7.79
N ALA A 88 3.88 -9.08 -6.84
CA ALA A 88 2.73 -8.18 -6.79
C ALA A 88 3.18 -6.76 -6.43
N LYS A 89 4.11 -6.61 -5.48
CA LYS A 89 4.71 -5.31 -5.14
C LYS A 89 5.35 -4.65 -6.36
N ALA A 90 6.18 -5.39 -7.11
CA ALA A 90 6.81 -4.88 -8.33
C ALA A 90 5.78 -4.44 -9.38
N GLY A 91 4.69 -5.21 -9.56
CA GLY A 91 3.60 -4.84 -10.45
C GLY A 91 2.88 -3.56 -10.02
N ILE A 92 2.62 -3.40 -8.71
CA ILE A 92 2.02 -2.18 -8.15
C ILE A 92 2.93 -0.97 -8.39
N GLU A 93 4.22 -1.07 -8.07
CA GLU A 93 5.19 0.01 -8.25
C GLU A 93 5.36 0.40 -9.72
N HIS A 94 5.30 -0.59 -10.62
CA HIS A 94 5.31 -0.34 -12.07
C HIS A 94 4.11 0.49 -12.51
N PHE A 95 2.90 0.08 -12.11
CA PHE A 95 1.68 0.81 -12.44
C PHE A 95 1.64 2.22 -11.86
N VAL A 96 2.19 2.43 -10.66
CA VAL A 96 2.40 3.79 -10.12
C VAL A 96 3.36 4.58 -11.00
N GLY A 97 4.47 3.97 -11.41
CA GLY A 97 5.47 4.59 -12.29
C GLY A 97 4.89 5.06 -13.63
N THR A 98 3.91 4.33 -14.17
CA THR A 98 3.23 4.61 -15.43
C THR A 98 1.99 5.50 -15.31
N GLY A 99 1.62 5.92 -14.09
CA GLY A 99 0.45 6.77 -13.85
C GLY A 99 -0.89 6.03 -13.81
N GLY A 100 -0.84 4.72 -13.55
CA GLY A 100 -1.95 3.78 -13.65
C GLY A 100 -1.62 2.61 -14.55
N THR A 101 -2.60 1.75 -14.77
CA THR A 101 -2.48 0.60 -15.66
C THR A 101 -2.67 1.02 -17.12
N GLN A 102 -1.57 0.99 -17.87
CA GLN A 102 -1.57 1.34 -19.28
C GLN A 102 -1.78 0.07 -20.12
N LEU A 103 -2.90 -0.05 -20.84
CA LEU A 103 -3.20 -1.25 -21.65
C LEU A 103 -2.21 -1.49 -22.80
N THR A 104 -1.47 -0.46 -23.21
CA THR A 104 -0.41 -0.55 -24.24
C THR A 104 0.95 -0.88 -23.65
N ASP A 105 1.05 -1.07 -22.34
CA ASP A 105 2.29 -1.42 -21.66
C ASP A 105 2.67 -2.88 -21.96
N PRO A 106 3.90 -3.14 -22.45
CA PRO A 106 4.34 -4.51 -22.74
C PRO A 106 4.36 -5.43 -21.50
N ASP A 107 4.45 -4.87 -20.29
CA ASP A 107 4.44 -5.60 -19.04
C ASP A 107 3.04 -5.64 -18.37
N TYR A 108 2.00 -5.10 -19.01
CA TYR A 108 0.65 -5.02 -18.44
C TYR A 108 0.15 -6.37 -17.92
N ASP A 109 0.11 -7.40 -18.78
CA ASP A 109 -0.46 -8.70 -18.42
C ASP A 109 0.31 -9.34 -17.27
N LYS A 110 1.64 -9.31 -17.33
CA LYS A 110 2.53 -9.86 -16.29
C LYS A 110 2.27 -9.20 -14.93
N ASN A 111 2.22 -7.88 -14.90
CA ASN A 111 2.07 -7.12 -13.66
C ASN A 111 0.62 -7.23 -13.14
N ASN A 112 -0.37 -7.17 -14.02
CA ASN A 112 -1.78 -7.28 -13.67
C ASN A 112 -2.09 -8.68 -13.11
N GLU A 113 -1.59 -9.74 -13.73
CA GLU A 113 -1.73 -11.10 -13.23
C GLU A 113 -1.09 -11.27 -11.84
N ALA A 114 0.11 -10.72 -11.64
CA ALA A 114 0.80 -10.80 -10.35
C ALA A 114 0.00 -10.14 -9.22
N VAL A 115 -0.58 -8.96 -9.48
CA VAL A 115 -1.38 -8.23 -8.49
C VAL A 115 -2.74 -8.91 -8.28
N THR A 116 -3.47 -9.22 -9.35
CA THR A 116 -4.81 -9.80 -9.27
C THR A 116 -4.81 -11.20 -8.67
N SER A 117 -3.82 -12.04 -8.99
CA SER A 117 -3.69 -13.39 -8.41
C SER A 117 -3.39 -13.34 -6.92
N TRP A 118 -2.60 -12.36 -6.48
CA TRP A 118 -2.35 -12.13 -5.06
C TRP A 118 -3.62 -11.65 -4.34
N VAL A 119 -4.34 -10.67 -4.90
CA VAL A 119 -5.60 -10.18 -4.33
C VAL A 119 -6.62 -11.31 -4.21
N ARG A 120 -6.74 -12.19 -5.22
CA ARG A 120 -7.66 -13.35 -5.18
C ARG A 120 -7.31 -14.39 -4.12
N GLN A 121 -6.04 -14.51 -3.74
CA GLN A 121 -5.64 -15.41 -2.65
C GLN A 121 -6.11 -14.89 -1.28
N LEU A 122 -5.96 -13.58 -1.06
CA LEU A 122 -6.44 -12.91 0.16
C LEU A 122 -7.97 -12.77 0.19
N CYS A 123 -8.58 -12.59 -0.98
CA CYS A 123 -10.00 -12.33 -1.17
C CYS A 123 -10.61 -13.29 -2.20
N PRO A 124 -10.87 -14.54 -1.80
CA PRO A 124 -11.50 -15.52 -2.67
C PRO A 124 -12.91 -15.06 -3.08
N PRO A 125 -13.37 -15.38 -4.29
CA PRO A 125 -14.78 -15.22 -4.65
C PRO A 125 -15.64 -16.08 -3.72
N SER A 126 -16.68 -15.47 -3.16
CA SER A 126 -17.69 -16.12 -2.31
C SER A 126 -18.57 -17.10 -3.09
#